data_AF-A0A7V9D4Q0-F1
#
_entry.id   AF-A0A7V9D4Q0-F1
#
_cell.length_a   1.000
_cell.length_b   1.000
_cell.length_c   1.000
_cell.angle_alpha   90.00
_cell.angle_beta   90.00
_cell.angle_gamma   90.00
#
_symmetry.space_group_name_H-M   'P 1'
#
loop_
_entity.id
_entity.type
_entity.pdbx_description
1 polymer ?
#
loop_
_entity_poly.entity_id
_entity_poly.type
_entity_poly.pdbx_seq_one_letter_code
_entity_poly.pdbx_strand_id
1 'polypeptide(L)' 'MLVIKIGGSKGVDLERFLADVPNVREPMVLVHGANAELNQVSEQLEHPARMVTSSTGQVSRYTDRRTMEIFMMVY' A
#
# COMPACT_ATOMS: atom_id res chain seq x y z
N MET A 1 -7.64 2.27 -22.26
CA MET A 1 -6.69 2.83 -21.27
C MET A 1 -7.22 2.43 -19.91
N LEU A 2 -6.44 1.67 -19.14
CA LEU A 2 -6.86 1.07 -17.88
C LEU A 2 -6.11 1.69 -16.70
N VAL A 3 -6.82 1.97 -15.60
CA VAL A 3 -6.22 2.35 -14.32
C VAL A 3 -6.53 1.25 -13.33
N ILE A 4 -5.50 0.53 -12.88
CA ILE A 4 -5.67 -0.66 -12.05
C ILE A 4 -5.07 -0.39 -10.66
N LYS A 5 -5.92 -0.42 -9.63
CA LYS A 5 -5.50 -0.28 -8.24
C LYS A 5 -5.22 -1.66 -7.64
N ILE A 6 -3.96 -1.97 -7.42
CA ILE A 6 -3.51 -3.17 -6.70
C ILE A 6 -3.63 -2.89 -5.20
N GLY A 7 -4.29 -3.80 -4.47
CA GLY A 7 -4.43 -3.70 -3.01
C GLY A 7 -3.08 -3.77 -2.30
N GLY A 8 -3.02 -3.32 -1.04
CA GLY A 8 -1.82 -3.44 -0.20
C GLY A 8 -2.03 -4.30 1.05
N SER A 9 -3.09 -5.10 1.10
CA SER A 9 -3.42 -5.97 2.23
C SER A 9 -2.67 -7.30 2.16
N LYS A 10 -2.62 -8.03 3.28
CA LYS A 10 -2.13 -9.41 3.28
C LYS A 10 -2.99 -10.24 2.31
N GLY A 11 -2.35 -11.09 1.50
CA GLY A 11 -3.03 -12.00 0.57
C GLY A 11 -3.21 -11.49 -0.87
N VAL A 12 -2.66 -10.33 -1.22
CA VAL A 12 -2.54 -9.94 -2.63
C VAL A 12 -1.49 -10.83 -3.30
N ASP A 13 -1.91 -11.65 -4.25
CA ASP A 13 -1.03 -12.48 -5.07
C ASP A 13 -0.51 -11.65 -6.25
N LEU A 14 0.60 -10.94 -6.00
CA LEU A 14 1.20 -10.03 -6.98
C LEU A 14 1.77 -10.80 -8.18
N GLU A 15 2.38 -11.96 -7.96
CA GLU A 15 2.95 -12.79 -9.03
C GLU A 15 1.87 -13.21 -10.03
N ARG A 16 0.73 -13.69 -9.52
CA ARG A 16 -0.40 -14.05 -10.38
C ARG A 16 -0.95 -12.85 -11.14
N PHE A 17 -1.07 -11.69 -10.49
CA PHE A 17 -1.50 -10.47 -11.16
C PHE A 17 -0.53 -10.06 -12.28
N LEU A 18 0.78 -10.08 -12.00
CA LEU A 18 1.82 -9.74 -12.97
C LEU A 18 1.87 -10.71 -14.14
N ALA A 19 1.50 -11.98 -13.95
CA ALA A 19 1.39 -12.95 -15.05
C ALA A 19 0.32 -12.58 -16.08
N ASP A 20 -0.72 -11.83 -15.69
CA ASP A 20 -1.79 -11.37 -16.59
C ASP A 20 -1.43 -10.07 -17.33
N VAL A 21 -0.55 -9.24 -16.77
CA VAL A 21 -0.17 -7.92 -17.30
C VAL A 21 0.29 -7.96 -18.77
N PRO A 22 1.15 -8.91 -19.22
CA PRO A 22 1.58 -9.00 -20.61
C PRO A 22 0.44 -9.27 -21.62
N ASN A 23 -0.70 -9.81 -21.16
CA ASN A 23 -1.83 -10.13 -22.02
C ASN A 23 -2.72 -8.92 -22.33
N VAL A 24 -2.52 -7.80 -21.61
CA VAL A 24 -3.32 -6.59 -21.78
C VAL A 24 -2.75 -5.74 -22.92
N ARG A 25 -3.57 -5.53 -23.96
CA ARG A 25 -3.19 -4.77 -25.17
C ARG A 25 -3.45 -3.27 -25.09
N GLU A 26 -4.23 -2.84 -24.10
CA GLU A 26 -4.53 -1.43 -23.89
C GLU A 26 -3.45 -0.75 -23.05
N PRO A 27 -3.18 0.56 -23.26
CA PRO A 27 -2.36 1.33 -22.34
C PRO A 27 -2.87 1.21 -20.89
N MET A 28 -1.98 1.08 -19.92
CA MET A 28 -2.34 0.91 -18.52
C MET A 28 -1.52 1.80 -17.57
N VAL A 29 -2.13 2.17 -16.46
CA VAL A 29 -1.51 2.77 -15.29
C VAL A 29 -1.78 1.87 -14.09
N LEU A 30 -0.72 1.37 -13.47
CA LEU A 30 -0.81 0.57 -12.25
C LEU A 30 -0.58 1.47 -11.04
N VAL A 31 -1.47 1.37 -10.05
CA VAL A 31 -1.36 2.06 -8.76
C VAL A 31 -1.36 0.98 -7.68
N HIS A 32 -0.31 0.87 -6.88
CA HIS A 32 -0.24 -0.13 -5.80
C HIS A 32 -0.45 0.50 -4.42
N GLY A 33 -0.57 -0.35 -3.42
CA GLY A 33 -0.46 0.04 -2.02
C GLY A 33 0.38 -1.01 -1.30
N ALA A 34 0.76 -0.74 -0.06
CA ALA A 34 1.66 -1.63 0.66
C ALA A 34 1.34 -1.70 2.16
N ASN A 35 0.07 -1.51 2.56
CA ASN A 35 -0.30 -1.38 3.97
C ASN A 35 0.16 -2.54 4.88
N ALA A 36 0.09 -3.78 4.39
CA ALA A 36 0.52 -4.96 5.13
C ALA A 36 2.03 -4.98 5.36
N GLU A 37 2.81 -4.72 4.32
CA GLU A 37 4.26 -4.63 4.39
C GLU A 37 4.71 -3.43 5.22
N LEU A 38 4.06 -2.28 5.03
CA LEU A 38 4.30 -1.08 5.81
C LEU A 38 4.10 -1.34 7.31
N ASN A 39 3.05 -2.06 7.69
CA ASN A 39 2.83 -2.46 9.08
C ASN A 39 3.98 -3.33 9.60
N GLN A 40 4.37 -4.35 8.83
CA GLN A 40 5.44 -5.26 9.23
C GLN A 40 6.77 -4.54 9.40
N VAL A 41 7.17 -3.69 8.45
CA VAL A 41 8.41 -2.92 8.52
C VAL A 41 8.36 -1.89 9.66
N SER A 42 7.20 -1.25 9.87
CA SER A 42 7.00 -0.32 10.99
C SER A 42 7.19 -1.00 12.36
N GLU A 43 6.67 -2.22 12.53
CA GLU A 43 6.87 -3.03 13.74
C GLU A 43 8.34 -3.42 13.92
N GLN A 44 9.02 -3.86 12.86
CA GLN A 44 10.45 -4.23 12.88
C GLN A 44 11.38 -3.05 13.22
N LEU A 45 10.97 -1.83 12.86
CA LEU A 45 11.70 -0.59 13.16
C LEU A 45 11.30 0.06 14.48
N GLU A 46 10.52 -0.65 15.32
CA GLU A 46 10.04 -0.18 16.61
C GLU A 46 9.24 1.14 16.54
N HIS A 47 8.60 1.41 15.38
CA HIS A 47 7.76 2.58 15.14
C HIS A 47 6.38 2.16 14.60
N PRO A 48 5.55 1.47 15.41
CA PRO A 48 4.31 0.83 14.96
C PRO A 48 3.26 1.85 14.48
N ALA A 49 2.29 1.35 13.72
CA ALA A 49 1.21 2.16 13.16
C ALA A 49 0.40 2.88 14.24
N ARG A 50 0.27 4.21 14.12
CA ARG A 50 -0.70 4.99 14.89
C ARG A 50 -1.92 5.30 14.02
N MET A 51 -3.10 4.88 14.45
CA MET A 51 -4.36 5.16 13.75
C MET A 51 -5.07 6.37 14.37
N VAL A 52 -5.72 7.17 13.54
CA VAL A 52 -6.55 8.31 13.94
C VAL A 52 -7.92 8.22 13.28
N THR A 53 -8.94 8.72 13.97
CA THR A 53 -10.32 8.75 13.48
C THR A 53 -10.75 10.20 13.31
N SER A 54 -11.25 10.55 12.13
CA SER A 54 -11.79 11.88 11.84
C SER A 54 -13.17 12.10 12.49
N SER A 55 -13.65 13.35 12.50
CA SER A 55 -14.98 13.69 13.00
C SER A 55 -16.13 13.04 12.21
N THR A 56 -15.87 12.57 10.98
CA THR A 56 -16.83 11.82 10.15
C THR A 56 -16.68 10.31 10.27
N GLY A 57 -15.82 9.81 11.16
CA GLY A 57 -15.62 8.38 11.43
C GLY A 57 -14.62 7.68 10.51
N GLN A 58 -14.03 8.37 9.54
CA GLN A 58 -12.97 7.78 8.70
C GLN A 58 -11.73 7.50 9.53
N VAL A 59 -11.20 6.27 9.44
CA VAL A 59 -9.97 5.83 10.09
C VAL A 59 -8.80 5.92 9.10
N SER A 60 -7.72 6.58 9.51
CA SER A 60 -6.51 6.73 8.72
C SER A 60 -5.25 6.55 9.57
N ARG A 61 -4.12 6.33 8.92
CA ARG A 61 -2.82 6.30 9.60
C ARG A 61 -2.35 7.72 9.85
N TYR A 62 -1.91 8.00 11.07
CA TYR A 62 -1.15 9.19 11.35
C TYR A 62 0.26 9.05 10.79
N THR A 63 0.61 9.92 9.85
CA THR A 63 1.91 9.87 9.15
C THR A 63 2.77 11.05 9.58
N ASP A 64 3.52 10.89 10.67
CA ASP A 64 4.60 11.82 11.02
C ASP A 64 5.82 11.64 10.11
N ARG A 65 6.87 12.46 10.34
CA ARG A 65 8.12 12.40 9.58
C ARG A 65 8.71 10.99 9.54
N ARG A 66 8.81 10.32 10.70
CA ARG A 66 9.39 8.99 10.79
C ARG A 66 8.54 7.96 10.04
N THR A 67 7.22 8.04 10.18
CA THR A 67 6.29 7.17 9.44
C THR A 67 6.42 7.39 7.93
N MET A 68 6.58 8.64 7.47
CA MET A 68 6.77 8.97 6.05
C MET A 68 8.08 8.39 5.49
N GLU A 69 9.17 8.40 6.26
CA GLU A 69 10.42 7.73 5.87
C GLU A 69 10.19 6.23 5.66
N ILE A 70 9.40 5.59 6.53
CA ILE A 70 9.04 4.18 6.39
C ILE A 70 8.16 3.94 5.17
N PHE A 71 7.20 4.84 4.88
CA PHE A 71 6.45 4.80 3.63
C PHE A 71 7.37 4.78 2.40
N MET A 72 8.35 5.68 2.34
CA MET A 72 9.28 5.79 1.22
C MET A 72 10.26 4.60 1.08
N MET A 73 10.41 3.78 2.12
CA MET A 73 11.17 2.52 2.04
C MET A 73 10.34 1.37 1.44
N VAL A 74 9.02 1.44 1.56
CA VAL A 74 8.10 0.34 1.27
C VAL A 74 7.31 0.56 -0.03
N TYR A 75 6.98 1.82 -0.35
CA TYR A 75 6.30 2.21 -1.60
C TYR A 75 7.30 2.47 -2.71
#